data_AF-A0AAN6M7A4-F1
#
_entry.id   AF-A0AAN6M7A4-F1
#
_cell.length_a   1.000
_cell.length_b   1.000
_cell.length_c   1.000
_cell.angle_alpha   90.00
_cell.angle_beta   90.00
_cell.angle_gamma   90.00
#
_symmetry.space_group_name_H-M   'P 1'
#
loop_
_entity.id
_entity.type
_entity.pdbx_description
1 polymer ?
#
loop_
_entity_poly.entity_id
_entity_poly.type
_entity_poly.pdbx_seq_one_letter_code
_entity_poly.pdbx_strand_id
1 'polypeptide(L)'
;GRMEDDTWAKYKEVYRKLLCFLQRTQDWDDNDRPPYELTEKQGDLFDAFEDAAEEHTRGQGRISKAEQQAQEDRIDRLCLDMIVALLDHQYRDTPYESTLISGLAVLGIREDGGWVGPGDSTPQYSAVIKIARILVVYQSVVEREDEVRALRRRISREAAEEAATGLFTILRAKVERFMTVVSERSKPGVMDWIFDTRTYGMRIQFTTPSSGVVDWTGDRVTYQRMRIGMNELGDMMHEAARETKKALGELLMVGDDDGFRAVPAIEWAQLEDDHSDETVDYSFLQDDRNGWLARGDGWVRQQITGQAGKRAEWIIDDSSSRVPYRAEAVRRYGGAVERFREGMLILMHMLGGMPARSWEIMGIRHMNTENGGGYRRTGEVKVIYRYVPREVGELLVWYLWLALPFWQQVQGMVKGADRPSAFFWADEI
;
A
#
# COMPACT_ATOMS: atom_id res chain seq x y z
N GLY A 1 -4.58 2.22 -4.54
CA GLY A 1 -3.43 2.01 -3.65
C GLY A 1 -2.94 3.36 -3.20
N ARG A 2 -3.32 3.78 -1.99
CA ARG A 2 -2.71 4.94 -1.35
C ARG A 2 -1.26 4.53 -1.06
N MET A 3 -0.30 5.23 -1.67
CA MET A 3 1.09 5.13 -1.22
C MET A 3 1.17 5.82 0.15
N GLU A 4 1.94 5.26 1.08
CA GLU A 4 2.16 5.84 2.40
C GLU A 4 2.67 7.29 2.29
N ASP A 5 2.20 8.19 3.16
CA ASP A 5 2.52 9.63 3.10
C ASP A 5 4.03 9.91 3.14
N ASP A 6 4.80 9.06 3.83
CA ASP A 6 6.27 9.10 3.88
C ASP A 6 6.91 8.86 2.50
N THR A 7 6.30 8.02 1.66
CA THR A 7 6.78 7.76 0.30
C THR A 7 6.65 8.99 -0.59
N TRP A 8 5.55 9.75 -0.45
CA TRP A 8 5.34 10.96 -1.24
C TRP A 8 6.31 12.07 -0.84
N ALA A 9 6.59 12.23 0.45
CA ALA A 9 7.60 13.16 0.95
C ALA A 9 8.98 12.86 0.36
N LYS A 10 9.40 11.59 0.38
CA LYS A 10 10.67 11.13 -0.21
C LYS A 10 10.77 11.43 -1.71
N TYR A 11 9.69 11.22 -2.47
CA TYR A 11 9.73 11.47 -3.91
C TYR A 11 9.81 12.95 -4.25
N LYS A 12 9.04 13.79 -3.57
CA LYS A 12 9.10 15.25 -3.74
C LYS A 12 10.49 15.78 -3.45
N GLU A 13 11.16 15.24 -2.44
CA GLU A 13 12.51 15.65 -2.07
C GLU A 13 13.53 15.38 -3.19
N VAL A 14 13.40 14.29 -3.96
CA VAL A 14 14.28 14.03 -5.11
C VAL A 14 14.12 15.12 -6.17
N TYR A 15 12.88 15.45 -6.56
CA TYR A 15 12.63 16.52 -7.53
C TYR A 15 13.08 17.88 -7.02
N ARG A 16 12.85 18.18 -5.74
CA ARG A 16 13.35 19.40 -5.12
C ARG A 16 14.86 19.51 -5.25
N LYS A 17 15.61 18.43 -4.97
CA LYS A 17 17.07 18.42 -5.13
C LYS A 17 17.49 18.64 -6.58
N LEU A 18 16.78 18.05 -7.56
CA LEU A 18 17.06 18.27 -8.99
C LEU A 18 16.80 19.73 -9.42
N LEU A 19 15.73 20.34 -8.93
CA LEU A 19 15.43 21.76 -9.19
C LEU A 19 16.45 22.69 -8.52
N CYS A 20 16.83 22.40 -7.28
CA CYS A 20 17.91 23.14 -6.61
C CYS A 20 19.26 22.97 -7.32
N PHE A 21 19.53 21.79 -7.85
CA PHE A 21 20.72 21.54 -8.67
C PHE A 21 20.71 22.43 -9.92
N LEU A 22 19.60 22.42 -10.68
CA LEU A 22 19.42 23.28 -11.84
C LEU A 22 19.65 24.75 -11.47
N GLN A 23 18.87 25.29 -10.52
CA GLN A 23 18.98 26.70 -10.10
C GLN A 23 20.41 27.08 -9.70
N ARG A 24 21.07 26.27 -8.87
CA ARG A 24 22.40 26.62 -8.34
C ARG A 24 23.48 26.60 -9.39
N THR A 25 23.34 25.77 -10.43
CA THR A 25 24.38 25.57 -11.45
C THR A 25 24.18 26.47 -12.66
N GLN A 26 23.06 27.17 -12.77
CA GLN A 26 22.84 28.13 -13.87
C GLN A 26 23.80 29.32 -13.82
N ASP A 27 24.12 29.80 -12.63
CA ASP A 27 25.02 30.94 -12.41
C ASP A 27 26.51 30.57 -12.41
N TRP A 28 26.85 29.30 -12.65
CA TRP A 28 28.24 28.85 -12.63
C TRP A 28 28.93 29.15 -13.96
N ASP A 29 30.25 29.34 -13.91
CA ASP A 29 31.06 29.41 -15.14
C ASP A 29 30.94 28.10 -15.92
N ASP A 30 30.85 28.18 -17.24
CA ASP A 30 30.69 27.02 -18.12
C ASP A 30 31.79 25.96 -17.93
N ASN A 31 32.99 26.37 -17.50
CA ASN A 31 34.09 25.43 -17.23
C ASN A 31 33.94 24.66 -15.91
N ASP A 32 33.19 25.21 -14.95
CA ASP A 32 32.96 24.61 -13.62
C ASP A 32 31.59 23.91 -13.52
N ARG A 33 30.66 24.26 -14.41
CA ARG A 33 29.32 23.70 -14.48
C ARG A 33 29.33 22.27 -15.02
N PRO A 34 28.48 21.36 -14.49
CA PRO A 34 28.29 20.05 -15.12
C PRO A 34 27.85 20.20 -16.58
N PRO A 35 28.21 19.25 -17.48
CA PRO A 35 28.17 19.43 -18.94
C PRO A 35 26.77 19.41 -19.57
N TYR A 36 25.73 19.72 -18.79
CA TYR A 36 24.36 19.73 -19.28
C TYR A 36 24.06 21.03 -20.01
N GLU A 37 23.21 20.94 -21.02
CA GLU A 37 22.74 22.08 -21.81
C GLU A 37 21.21 22.11 -21.81
N LEU A 38 20.63 23.29 -21.60
CA LEU A 38 19.19 23.46 -21.80
C LEU A 38 18.91 23.61 -23.30
N THR A 39 17.90 22.92 -23.80
CA THR A 39 17.35 23.27 -25.12
C THR A 39 16.79 24.68 -25.09
N GLU A 40 16.71 25.37 -26.23
CA GLU A 40 16.12 26.73 -26.34
C GLU A 40 14.78 26.84 -25.61
N LYS A 41 13.85 25.90 -25.88
CA LYS A 41 12.56 25.84 -25.19
C LYS A 41 12.66 25.65 -23.68
N GLN A 42 13.62 24.87 -23.20
CA GLN A 42 13.83 24.65 -21.76
C GLN A 42 14.41 25.91 -21.09
N GLY A 43 15.32 26.62 -21.78
CA GLY A 43 15.85 27.91 -21.35
C GLY A 43 14.74 28.95 -21.23
N ASP A 44 13.96 29.15 -22.30
CA ASP A 44 12.85 30.11 -22.32
C ASP A 44 11.84 29.87 -21.18
N LEU A 45 11.53 28.60 -20.89
CA LEU A 45 10.62 28.23 -19.80
C LEU A 45 11.23 28.42 -18.41
N PHE A 46 12.53 28.17 -18.28
CA PHE A 46 13.26 28.41 -17.03
C PHE A 46 13.32 29.91 -16.72
N ASP A 47 13.73 30.73 -17.70
CA ASP A 47 13.80 32.18 -17.57
C ASP A 47 12.42 32.77 -17.22
N ALA A 48 11.37 32.34 -17.93
CA ALA A 48 10.00 32.78 -17.66
C ALA A 48 9.52 32.40 -16.24
N PHE A 49 9.90 31.22 -15.75
CA PHE A 49 9.59 30.78 -14.40
C PHE A 49 10.36 31.60 -13.36
N GLU A 50 11.65 31.82 -13.57
CA GLU A 50 12.51 32.61 -12.69
C GLU A 50 12.02 34.06 -12.58
N ASP A 51 11.77 34.72 -13.72
CA ASP A 51 11.22 36.07 -13.78
C ASP A 51 9.90 36.18 -12.99
N ALA A 52 8.98 35.22 -13.17
CA ALA A 52 7.71 35.21 -12.46
C ALA A 52 7.88 35.00 -10.95
N ALA A 53 8.83 34.16 -10.53
CA ALA A 53 9.15 33.90 -9.12
C ALA A 53 9.82 35.11 -8.46
N GLU A 54 10.71 35.81 -9.16
CA GLU A 54 11.31 37.07 -8.70
C GLU A 54 10.26 38.16 -8.55
N GLU A 55 9.37 38.32 -9.54
CA GLU A 55 8.27 39.27 -9.51
C GLU A 55 7.36 39.04 -8.29
N HIS A 56 7.07 37.78 -7.98
CA HIS A 56 6.25 37.42 -6.82
C HIS A 56 6.94 37.75 -5.50
N THR A 57 8.23 37.44 -5.39
CA THR A 57 9.02 37.75 -4.19
C THR A 57 9.13 39.26 -3.96
N ARG A 58 9.30 40.06 -5.02
CA ARG A 58 9.36 41.53 -4.94
C ARG A 58 7.99 42.18 -4.71
N GLY A 59 6.91 41.54 -5.15
CA GLY A 59 5.53 42.03 -5.08
C GLY A 59 4.74 41.62 -3.83
N GLN A 60 5.26 40.70 -3.01
CA GLN A 60 4.59 40.21 -1.80
C GLN A 60 4.11 41.36 -0.88
N GLY A 61 2.82 41.34 -0.56
CA GLY A 61 2.17 42.32 0.32
C GLY A 61 1.75 43.64 -0.36
N ARG A 62 2.00 43.83 -1.66
CA ARG A 62 1.64 45.06 -2.41
C ARG A 62 0.42 44.91 -3.32
N ILE A 63 -0.02 43.69 -3.57
CA ILE A 63 -1.10 43.31 -4.49
C ILE A 63 -2.26 42.64 -3.75
N SER A 64 -3.46 42.67 -4.32
CA SER A 64 -4.66 42.08 -3.74
C SER A 64 -4.55 40.55 -3.64
N LYS A 65 -5.36 39.92 -2.77
CA LYS A 65 -5.39 38.45 -2.64
C LYS A 65 -5.71 37.73 -3.97
N ALA A 66 -6.53 38.33 -4.82
CA ALA A 66 -6.88 37.76 -6.12
C ALA A 66 -5.69 37.83 -7.10
N GLU A 67 -4.94 38.93 -7.08
CA GLU A 67 -3.72 39.07 -7.89
C GLU A 67 -2.60 38.15 -7.38
N GLN A 68 -2.48 37.96 -6.07
CA GLN A 68 -1.54 37.00 -5.47
C GLN A 68 -1.85 35.58 -5.96
N GLN A 69 -3.11 35.15 -5.87
CA GLN A 69 -3.52 33.83 -6.35
C GLN A 69 -3.25 33.66 -7.85
N ALA A 70 -3.56 34.67 -8.68
CA ALA A 70 -3.29 34.61 -10.10
C ALA A 70 -1.78 34.52 -10.42
N GLN A 71 -0.95 35.15 -9.60
CA GLN A 71 0.51 35.07 -9.72
C GLN A 71 1.04 33.69 -9.30
N GLU A 72 0.53 33.13 -8.20
CA GLU A 72 0.84 31.76 -7.77
C GLU A 72 0.44 30.73 -8.85
N ASP A 73 -0.78 30.83 -9.39
CA ASP A 73 -1.26 29.95 -10.47
C ASP A 73 -0.37 30.05 -11.73
N ARG A 74 0.12 31.26 -12.06
CA ARG A 74 1.07 31.49 -13.16
C ARG A 74 2.42 30.82 -12.90
N ILE A 75 2.95 30.95 -11.68
CA ILE A 75 4.22 30.31 -11.29
C ILE A 75 4.09 28.79 -11.33
N ASP A 76 3.00 28.23 -10.78
CA ASP A 76 2.73 26.80 -10.80
C ASP A 76 2.64 26.26 -12.24
N ARG A 77 2.00 27.02 -13.14
CA ARG A 77 1.93 26.65 -14.56
C ARG A 77 3.31 26.66 -15.23
N LEU A 78 4.11 27.71 -15.02
CA LEU A 78 5.45 27.82 -15.60
C LEU A 78 6.39 26.74 -15.04
N CYS A 79 6.29 26.45 -13.74
CA CYS A 79 7.03 25.37 -13.08
C CYS A 79 6.69 24.01 -13.69
N LEU A 80 5.39 23.73 -13.88
CA LEU A 80 4.92 22.50 -14.52
C LEU A 80 5.44 22.39 -15.96
N ASP A 81 5.33 23.45 -16.74
CA ASP A 81 5.76 23.48 -18.13
C ASP A 81 7.27 23.29 -18.27
N MET A 82 8.05 23.96 -17.42
CA MET A 82 9.50 23.79 -17.31
C MET A 82 9.87 22.35 -16.94
N ILE A 83 9.31 21.78 -15.88
CA ILE A 83 9.64 20.41 -15.44
C ILE A 83 9.31 19.39 -16.52
N VAL A 84 8.15 19.50 -17.17
CA VAL A 84 7.81 18.56 -18.26
C VAL A 84 8.70 18.79 -19.49
N ALA A 85 9.09 20.03 -19.78
CA ALA A 85 10.05 20.30 -20.85
C ALA A 85 11.42 19.68 -20.58
N LEU A 86 11.89 19.64 -19.33
CA LEU A 86 13.15 18.96 -18.96
C LEU A 86 13.10 17.44 -19.23
N LEU A 87 11.91 16.81 -19.17
CA LEU A 87 11.73 15.40 -19.53
C LEU A 87 11.79 15.18 -21.05
N ASP A 88 11.35 16.14 -21.85
CA ASP A 88 11.42 16.15 -23.32
C ASP A 88 12.81 16.58 -23.81
N HIS A 89 13.86 15.90 -23.34
CA HIS A 89 15.23 16.11 -23.78
C HIS A 89 15.73 14.85 -24.50
N GLN A 90 15.93 14.96 -25.81
CA GLN A 90 16.60 13.93 -26.62
C GLN A 90 18.08 14.30 -26.75
N TYR A 91 18.94 13.51 -26.12
CA TYR A 91 20.37 13.74 -26.13
C TYR A 91 21.01 13.26 -27.44
N ARG A 92 22.09 13.90 -27.85
CA ARG A 92 22.76 13.65 -29.15
C ARG A 92 23.95 12.73 -28.98
N ASP A 93 24.90 13.13 -28.13
CA ASP A 93 26.18 12.45 -27.99
C ASP A 93 26.30 11.79 -26.61
N THR A 94 25.89 12.49 -25.55
CA THR A 94 25.95 11.97 -24.18
C THR A 94 24.65 12.17 -23.40
N PRO A 95 24.20 11.20 -22.58
CA PRO A 95 23.04 11.38 -21.72
C PRO A 95 23.17 12.55 -20.72
N TYR A 96 24.41 12.93 -20.39
CA TYR A 96 24.71 14.00 -19.43
C TYR A 96 24.44 15.41 -19.98
N GLU A 97 24.14 15.55 -21.28
CA GLU A 97 23.56 16.77 -21.87
C GLU A 97 22.23 17.14 -21.19
N SER A 98 21.48 16.14 -20.68
CA SER A 98 20.26 16.38 -19.93
C SER A 98 20.56 16.85 -18.51
N THR A 99 19.99 17.99 -18.11
CA THR A 99 20.01 18.49 -16.73
C THR A 99 19.52 17.46 -15.72
N LEU A 100 18.47 16.70 -16.05
CA LEU A 100 17.91 15.71 -15.13
C LEU A 100 18.88 14.54 -14.92
N ILE A 101 19.54 14.07 -15.98
CA ILE A 101 20.53 12.99 -15.88
C ILE A 101 21.78 13.48 -15.14
N SER A 102 22.29 14.67 -15.47
CA SER A 102 23.41 15.27 -14.77
C SER A 102 23.12 15.52 -13.29
N GLY A 103 21.92 16.03 -12.97
CA GLY A 103 21.48 16.18 -11.58
C GLY A 103 21.39 14.83 -10.86
N LEU A 104 20.85 13.79 -11.50
CA LEU A 104 20.82 12.44 -10.94
C LEU A 104 22.22 11.86 -10.73
N ALA A 105 23.19 12.16 -11.61
CA ALA A 105 24.57 11.75 -11.45
C ALA A 105 25.21 12.39 -10.21
N VAL A 106 24.95 13.69 -9.96
CA VAL A 106 25.40 14.40 -8.76
C VAL A 106 24.75 13.83 -7.50
N LEU A 107 23.46 13.46 -7.55
CA LEU A 107 22.79 12.78 -6.43
C LEU A 107 23.31 11.36 -6.16
N GLY A 108 24.11 10.81 -7.09
CA GLY A 108 24.86 9.58 -6.92
C GLY A 108 26.16 9.73 -6.13
N ILE A 109 26.54 10.94 -5.73
CA ILE A 109 27.75 11.22 -4.94
C ILE A 109 27.37 11.36 -3.46
N ARG A 110 28.10 10.65 -2.60
CA ARG A 110 27.95 10.70 -1.14
C ARG A 110 28.78 11.84 -0.55
N GLU A 111 28.45 12.26 0.67
CA GLU A 111 29.17 13.31 1.40
C GLU A 111 30.67 13.01 1.63
N ASP A 112 31.02 11.73 1.71
CA ASP A 112 32.41 11.25 1.84
C ASP A 112 33.18 11.20 0.51
N GLY A 113 32.57 11.68 -0.59
CA GLY A 113 33.12 11.59 -1.94
C GLY A 113 32.99 10.19 -2.57
N GLY A 114 32.35 9.23 -1.87
CA GLY A 114 32.04 7.92 -2.41
C GLY A 114 30.83 7.92 -3.34
N TRP A 115 30.55 6.77 -3.94
CA TRP A 115 29.37 6.57 -4.79
C TRP A 115 28.22 5.93 -4.01
N VAL A 116 27.00 6.38 -4.28
CA VAL A 116 25.77 5.76 -3.78
C VAL A 116 25.64 4.37 -4.41
N GLY A 117 25.36 3.36 -3.59
CA GLY A 117 25.19 1.98 -4.06
C GLY A 117 23.86 1.80 -4.83
N PRO A 118 23.74 0.78 -5.70
CA PRO A 118 22.53 0.54 -6.49
C PRO A 118 21.23 0.41 -5.67
N GLY A 119 21.32 -0.11 -4.43
CA GLY A 119 20.18 -0.21 -3.52
C GLY A 119 19.59 1.15 -3.12
N ASP A 120 20.42 2.20 -3.08
CA ASP A 120 20.04 3.55 -2.67
C ASP A 120 19.85 4.50 -3.87
N SER A 121 20.45 4.19 -5.03
CA SER A 121 20.25 4.93 -6.28
C SER A 121 18.92 4.59 -6.97
N THR A 122 18.51 3.31 -6.97
CA THR A 122 17.27 2.88 -7.67
C THR A 122 15.97 3.48 -7.12
N PRO A 123 15.83 3.77 -5.80
CA PRO A 123 14.71 4.55 -5.28
C PRO A 123 14.65 5.97 -5.85
N GLN A 124 15.79 6.63 -6.10
CA GLN A 124 15.82 7.98 -6.66
C GLN A 124 15.26 7.99 -8.10
N TYR A 125 15.68 7.04 -8.94
CA TYR A 125 15.12 6.88 -10.29
C TYR A 125 13.62 6.56 -10.26
N SER A 126 13.19 5.73 -9.29
CA SER A 126 11.77 5.41 -9.09
C SER A 126 10.94 6.62 -8.71
N ALA A 127 11.49 7.52 -7.89
CA ALA A 127 10.88 8.79 -7.53
C ALA A 127 10.68 9.67 -8.77
N VAL A 128 11.73 9.81 -9.59
CA VAL A 128 11.68 10.59 -10.84
C VAL A 128 10.58 10.07 -11.76
N ILE A 129 10.56 8.76 -12.04
CA ILE A 129 9.56 8.13 -12.90
C ILE A 129 8.13 8.39 -12.41
N LYS A 130 7.89 8.25 -11.10
CA LYS A 130 6.54 8.36 -10.54
C LYS A 130 6.00 9.78 -10.59
N ILE A 131 6.80 10.77 -10.17
CA ILE A 131 6.38 12.17 -10.24
C ILE A 131 6.29 12.64 -11.69
N ALA A 132 7.24 12.27 -12.57
CA ALA A 132 7.17 12.57 -14.00
C ALA A 132 5.84 12.15 -14.63
N ARG A 133 5.39 10.91 -14.36
CA ARG A 133 4.10 10.40 -14.86
C ARG A 133 2.92 11.24 -14.39
N ILE A 134 2.92 11.65 -13.12
CA ILE A 134 1.84 12.46 -12.54
C ILE A 134 1.85 13.86 -13.18
N LEU A 135 3.02 14.50 -13.30
CA LEU A 135 3.16 15.82 -13.88
C LEU A 135 2.78 15.84 -15.37
N VAL A 136 3.16 14.82 -16.14
CA VAL A 136 2.78 14.72 -17.56
C VAL A 136 1.26 14.55 -17.72
N VAL A 137 0.62 13.74 -16.87
CA VAL A 137 -0.85 13.61 -16.87
C VAL A 137 -1.49 14.94 -16.47
N TYR A 138 -1.00 15.57 -15.41
CA TYR A 138 -1.53 16.85 -14.92
C TYR A 138 -1.40 17.96 -15.96
N GLN A 139 -0.22 18.12 -16.59
CA GLN A 139 -0.01 19.08 -17.66
C GLN A 139 -0.95 18.83 -18.84
N SER A 140 -1.18 17.56 -19.22
CA SER A 140 -2.11 17.21 -20.30
C SER A 140 -3.56 17.60 -19.98
N VAL A 141 -3.97 17.51 -18.71
CA VAL A 141 -5.29 17.97 -18.26
C VAL A 141 -5.37 19.48 -18.37
N VAL A 142 -4.38 20.21 -17.85
CA VAL A 142 -4.38 21.69 -17.88
C VAL A 142 -4.31 22.21 -19.32
N GLU A 143 -3.50 21.62 -20.20
CA GLU A 143 -3.45 21.97 -21.63
C GLU A 143 -4.81 21.82 -22.32
N ARG A 144 -5.53 20.74 -22.01
CA ARG A 144 -6.89 20.53 -22.52
C ARG A 144 -7.86 21.57 -21.97
N GLU A 145 -7.79 21.88 -20.68
CA GLU A 145 -8.63 22.90 -20.07
C GLU A 145 -8.38 24.28 -20.68
N ASP A 146 -7.13 24.61 -21.00
CA ASP A 146 -6.75 25.84 -21.68
C ASP A 146 -7.32 25.90 -23.11
N GLU A 147 -7.25 24.79 -23.86
CA GLU A 147 -7.84 24.66 -25.20
C GLU A 147 -9.37 24.83 -25.16
N VAL A 148 -10.04 24.15 -24.22
CA VAL A 148 -11.49 24.31 -24.00
C VAL A 148 -11.82 25.74 -23.63
N ARG A 149 -11.05 26.36 -22.72
CA ARG A 149 -11.27 27.76 -22.29
C ARG A 149 -11.10 28.74 -23.46
N ALA A 150 -10.14 28.49 -24.34
CA ALA A 150 -9.93 29.29 -25.54
C ALA A 150 -11.09 29.14 -26.55
N LEU A 151 -11.56 27.92 -26.78
CA LEU A 151 -12.70 27.63 -27.67
C LEU A 151 -14.02 28.21 -27.13
N ARG A 152 -14.23 28.16 -25.82
CA ARG A 152 -15.41 28.76 -25.15
C ARG A 152 -15.54 30.27 -25.34
N ARG A 153 -14.48 30.96 -25.77
CA ARG A 153 -14.58 32.39 -26.16
C ARG A 153 -15.34 32.58 -27.47
N ARG A 154 -15.55 31.51 -28.25
CA ARG A 154 -16.14 31.53 -29.60
C ARG A 154 -17.39 30.65 -29.72
N ILE A 155 -17.44 29.52 -29.02
CA ILE A 155 -18.52 28.52 -29.13
C ILE A 155 -19.08 28.13 -27.75
N SER A 156 -20.21 27.41 -27.75
CA SER A 156 -20.85 26.92 -26.52
C SER A 156 -19.93 25.96 -25.76
N ARG A 157 -20.20 25.76 -24.46
CA ARG A 157 -19.39 24.87 -23.61
C ARG A 157 -19.34 23.44 -24.15
N GLU A 158 -20.50 22.88 -24.49
CA GLU A 158 -20.61 21.49 -24.99
C GLU A 158 -19.86 21.32 -26.31
N ALA A 159 -20.02 22.27 -27.24
CA ALA A 159 -19.30 22.24 -28.52
C ALA A 159 -17.78 22.44 -28.34
N ALA A 160 -17.34 23.24 -27.36
CA ALA A 160 -15.92 23.41 -27.05
C ALA A 160 -15.29 22.15 -26.45
N GLU A 161 -16.02 21.45 -25.56
CA GLU A 161 -15.56 20.19 -24.96
C GLU A 161 -15.47 19.06 -25.98
N GLU A 162 -16.36 19.04 -26.99
CA GLU A 162 -16.35 18.10 -28.12
C GLU A 162 -15.26 18.42 -29.15
N ALA A 163 -15.03 19.70 -29.45
CA ALA A 163 -14.05 20.13 -30.45
C ALA A 163 -12.60 20.12 -29.93
N ALA A 164 -12.39 20.24 -28.61
CA ALA A 164 -11.05 20.21 -28.01
C ALA A 164 -10.40 18.84 -28.17
N THR A 165 -9.06 18.84 -28.24
CA THR A 165 -8.28 17.62 -28.35
C THR A 165 -8.55 16.71 -27.14
N GLY A 166 -8.83 15.43 -27.42
CA GLY A 166 -9.07 14.45 -26.36
C GLY A 166 -7.86 14.29 -25.44
N LEU A 167 -8.09 14.20 -24.12
CA LEU A 167 -7.02 14.04 -23.13
C LEU A 167 -6.08 12.87 -23.45
N PHE A 168 -6.66 11.75 -23.91
CA PHE A 168 -5.89 10.57 -24.29
C PHE A 168 -4.93 10.86 -25.46
N THR A 169 -5.34 11.67 -26.43
CA THR A 169 -4.51 12.04 -27.59
C THR A 169 -3.32 12.92 -27.16
N ILE A 170 -3.55 13.92 -26.31
CA ILE A 170 -2.51 14.79 -25.75
C ILE A 170 -1.50 13.95 -24.96
N LEU A 171 -2.01 13.12 -24.04
CA LEU A 171 -1.18 12.27 -23.19
C LEU A 171 -0.37 11.27 -24.02
N ARG A 172 -1.01 10.60 -24.99
CA ARG A 172 -0.35 9.61 -25.86
C ARG A 172 0.81 10.23 -26.63
N ALA A 173 0.63 11.43 -27.18
CA ALA A 173 1.70 12.12 -27.90
C ALA A 173 2.93 12.40 -27.01
N LYS A 174 2.72 12.86 -25.77
CA LYS A 174 3.81 13.05 -24.80
C LYS A 174 4.47 11.72 -24.43
N VAL A 175 3.67 10.67 -24.21
CA VAL A 175 4.16 9.36 -23.79
C VAL A 175 5.03 8.71 -24.86
N GLU A 176 4.56 8.69 -26.10
CA GLU A 176 5.29 8.14 -27.25
C GLU A 176 6.56 8.96 -27.56
N ARG A 177 6.58 10.25 -27.22
CA ARG A 177 7.72 11.13 -27.48
C ARG A 177 8.84 10.99 -26.46
N PHE A 178 8.53 10.99 -25.16
CA PHE A 178 9.57 11.10 -24.12
C PHE A 178 9.30 10.32 -22.82
N MET A 179 8.19 9.57 -22.67
CA MET A 179 7.93 8.76 -21.45
C MET A 179 8.07 7.25 -21.65
N THR A 180 8.60 6.81 -22.79
CA THR A 180 8.80 5.40 -23.14
C THR A 180 10.26 5.09 -23.42
N VAL A 181 10.62 3.82 -23.31
CA VAL A 181 11.93 3.29 -23.73
C VAL A 181 12.02 3.39 -25.25
N VAL A 182 13.21 3.64 -25.78
CA VAL A 182 13.47 3.83 -27.21
C VAL A 182 12.91 2.66 -28.02
N SER A 183 12.23 3.00 -29.10
CA SER A 183 11.79 2.08 -30.15
C SER A 183 12.54 2.41 -31.44
N GLU A 184 12.41 1.59 -32.48
CA GLU A 184 13.04 1.82 -33.80
C GLU A 184 12.76 3.22 -34.41
N ARG A 185 11.79 3.97 -33.87
CA ARG A 185 11.34 5.27 -34.38
C ARG A 185 11.64 6.46 -33.47
N SER A 186 12.21 6.27 -32.27
CA SER A 186 12.48 7.34 -31.31
C SER A 186 13.97 7.54 -31.06
N LYS A 187 14.38 8.77 -30.73
CA LYS A 187 15.75 9.05 -30.28
C LYS A 187 15.86 8.76 -28.78
N PRO A 188 17.06 8.40 -28.29
CA PRO A 188 17.32 8.27 -26.87
C PRO A 188 16.94 9.53 -26.09
N GLY A 189 16.24 9.35 -24.98
CA GLY A 189 15.71 10.43 -24.17
C GLY A 189 15.87 10.19 -22.68
N VAL A 190 15.53 11.19 -21.86
CA VAL A 190 15.75 11.14 -20.41
C VAL A 190 15.15 9.89 -19.76
N MET A 191 13.89 9.62 -20.07
CA MET A 191 13.16 8.51 -19.43
C MET A 191 13.70 7.15 -19.83
N ASP A 192 14.18 7.00 -21.07
CA ASP A 192 14.84 5.79 -21.56
C ASP A 192 16.05 5.44 -20.69
N TRP A 193 16.97 6.41 -20.53
CA TRP A 193 18.15 6.24 -19.69
C TRP A 193 17.79 5.94 -18.22
N ILE A 194 16.78 6.61 -17.66
CA ILE A 194 16.34 6.38 -16.28
C ILE A 194 15.73 4.99 -16.12
N PHE A 195 14.92 4.51 -17.07
CA PHE A 195 14.35 3.16 -17.02
C PHE A 195 15.42 2.09 -17.10
N ASP A 196 16.38 2.23 -18.01
CA ASP A 196 17.46 1.27 -18.21
C ASP A 196 18.41 1.24 -17.01
N THR A 197 18.85 2.41 -16.54
CA THR A 197 19.74 2.52 -15.38
C THR A 197 19.08 1.96 -14.12
N ARG A 198 17.79 2.23 -13.92
CA ARG A 198 17.02 1.64 -12.82
C ARG A 198 16.94 0.13 -12.93
N THR A 199 16.63 -0.39 -14.12
CA THR A 199 16.49 -1.84 -14.34
C THR A 199 17.84 -2.55 -14.13
N TYR A 200 18.91 -1.96 -14.62
CA TYR A 200 20.27 -2.42 -14.40
C TYR A 200 20.65 -2.42 -12.91
N GLY A 201 20.40 -1.31 -12.21
CA GLY A 201 20.65 -1.20 -10.76
C GLY A 201 19.83 -2.22 -9.94
N MET A 202 18.57 -2.44 -10.30
CA MET A 202 17.74 -3.48 -9.67
C MET A 202 18.33 -4.87 -9.91
N ARG A 203 18.81 -5.17 -11.12
CA ARG A 203 19.47 -6.44 -11.41
C ARG A 203 20.68 -6.64 -10.50
N ILE A 204 21.55 -5.64 -10.36
CA ILE A 204 22.70 -5.70 -9.44
C ILE A 204 22.23 -5.98 -8.01
N GLN A 205 21.20 -5.29 -7.53
CA GLN A 205 20.69 -5.50 -6.18
C GLN A 205 20.17 -6.92 -5.95
N PHE A 206 19.58 -7.56 -6.95
CA PHE A 206 19.08 -8.94 -6.83
C PHE A 206 20.14 -10.01 -7.06
N THR A 207 21.21 -9.70 -7.80
CA THR A 207 22.25 -10.69 -8.15
C THR A 207 23.53 -10.57 -7.33
N THR A 208 23.79 -9.41 -6.73
CA THR A 208 24.97 -9.18 -5.90
C THR A 208 24.65 -9.51 -4.44
N PRO A 209 25.37 -10.45 -3.81
CA PRO A 209 25.18 -10.75 -2.40
C PRO A 209 25.45 -9.51 -1.56
N SER A 210 24.46 -9.09 -0.76
CA SER A 210 24.67 -8.07 0.26
C SER A 210 25.69 -8.55 1.30
N SER A 211 26.41 -7.62 1.92
CA SER A 211 27.24 -7.91 3.09
C SER A 211 26.41 -8.64 4.16
N GLY A 212 26.94 -9.74 4.69
CA GLY A 212 26.24 -10.58 5.67
C GLY A 212 25.87 -9.81 6.92
N VAL A 213 24.57 -9.67 7.18
CA VAL A 213 24.01 -9.03 8.40
C VAL A 213 23.51 -10.05 9.43
N VAL A 214 23.47 -11.33 9.03
CA VAL A 214 23.07 -12.47 9.86
C VAL A 214 24.28 -13.39 10.02
N ASP A 215 24.60 -13.73 11.27
CA ASP A 215 25.62 -14.72 11.62
C ASP A 215 25.02 -15.81 12.52
N TRP A 216 25.53 -17.04 12.40
CA TRP A 216 25.09 -18.19 13.18
C TRP A 216 26.26 -18.78 13.95
N THR A 217 26.14 -18.83 15.27
CA THR A 217 27.13 -19.48 16.14
C THR A 217 26.43 -20.49 17.04
N GLY A 218 26.52 -21.77 16.67
CA GLY A 218 25.83 -22.86 17.39
C GLY A 218 24.31 -22.70 17.31
N ASP A 219 23.66 -22.59 18.46
CA ASP A 219 22.21 -22.40 18.63
C ASP A 219 21.79 -20.92 18.67
N ARG A 220 22.69 -19.99 18.36
CA ARG A 220 22.42 -18.55 18.42
C ARG A 220 22.50 -17.89 17.06
N VAL A 221 21.47 -17.12 16.74
CA VAL A 221 21.43 -16.21 15.58
C VAL A 221 21.80 -14.81 16.02
N THR A 222 22.70 -14.17 15.27
CA THR A 222 23.10 -12.77 15.46
C THR A 222 22.57 -11.97 14.28
N TYR A 223 21.78 -10.94 14.55
CA TYR A 223 21.36 -9.95 13.56
C TYR A 223 21.80 -8.57 14.04
N GLN A 224 22.73 -7.95 13.32
CA GLN A 224 23.39 -6.70 13.73
C GLN A 224 23.99 -6.80 15.15
N ARG A 225 23.39 -6.11 16.13
CA ARG A 225 23.81 -6.12 17.54
C ARG A 225 22.98 -7.06 18.42
N MET A 226 21.92 -7.66 17.87
CA MET A 226 21.04 -8.57 18.60
C MET A 226 21.55 -10.00 18.45
N ARG A 227 21.57 -10.74 19.56
CA ARG A 227 21.91 -12.16 19.58
C ARG A 227 20.83 -12.91 20.35
N ILE A 228 20.22 -13.90 19.72
CA ILE A 228 19.08 -14.63 20.24
C ILE A 228 19.35 -16.13 20.10
N GLY A 229 19.07 -16.91 21.14
CA GLY A 229 19.11 -18.36 21.11
C GLY A 229 17.85 -18.98 20.50
N MET A 230 17.98 -20.16 19.89
CA MET A 230 16.83 -20.86 19.32
C MET A 230 15.77 -21.23 20.36
N ASN A 231 16.18 -21.53 21.60
CA ASN A 231 15.23 -21.78 22.69
C ASN A 231 14.45 -20.51 23.05
N GLU A 232 15.11 -19.35 23.10
CA GLU A 232 14.45 -18.07 23.38
C GLU A 232 13.42 -17.73 22.30
N LEU A 233 13.73 -18.00 21.02
CA LEU A 233 12.76 -17.85 19.93
C LEU A 233 11.58 -18.83 20.07
N GLY A 234 11.84 -20.09 20.44
CA GLY A 234 10.80 -21.08 20.71
C GLY A 234 9.88 -20.65 21.86
N ASP A 235 10.46 -20.22 22.98
CA ASP A 235 9.74 -19.72 24.15
C ASP A 235 8.88 -18.51 23.80
N MET A 236 9.40 -17.57 23.00
CA MET A 236 8.63 -16.43 22.49
C MET A 236 7.39 -16.87 21.68
N MET A 237 7.53 -17.89 20.82
CA MET A 237 6.40 -18.39 20.03
C MET A 237 5.38 -19.15 20.89
N HIS A 238 5.83 -19.93 21.88
CA HIS A 238 4.93 -20.57 22.83
C HIS A 238 4.16 -19.56 23.68
N GLU A 239 4.83 -18.48 24.09
CA GLU A 239 4.19 -17.40 24.84
C GLU A 239 3.15 -16.66 23.99
N ALA A 240 3.48 -16.33 22.73
CA ALA A 240 2.53 -15.74 21.78
C ALA A 240 1.30 -16.64 21.56
N ALA A 241 1.50 -17.97 21.46
CA ALA A 241 0.39 -18.92 21.34
C ALA A 241 -0.48 -18.95 22.61
N ARG A 242 0.13 -18.88 23.79
CA ARG A 242 -0.58 -18.85 25.08
C ARG A 242 -1.40 -17.57 25.25
N GLU A 243 -0.84 -16.42 24.89
CA GLU A 243 -1.56 -15.14 24.92
C GLU A 243 -2.73 -15.11 23.92
N THR A 244 -2.53 -15.64 22.72
CA THR A 244 -3.58 -15.74 21.70
C THR A 244 -4.70 -16.68 22.15
N LYS A 245 -4.35 -17.81 22.79
CA LYS A 245 -5.32 -18.73 23.40
C LYS A 245 -6.11 -18.05 24.51
N LYS A 246 -5.47 -17.24 25.36
CA LYS A 246 -6.17 -16.47 26.39
C LYS A 246 -7.17 -15.49 25.79
N ALA A 247 -6.79 -14.78 24.72
CA ALA A 247 -7.70 -13.89 24.00
C ALA A 247 -8.90 -14.67 23.42
N LEU A 248 -8.67 -15.87 22.87
CA LEU A 248 -9.76 -16.74 22.44
C LEU A 248 -10.66 -17.18 23.60
N GLY A 249 -10.09 -17.48 24.77
CA GLY A 249 -10.85 -17.83 25.97
C GLY A 249 -11.83 -16.75 26.41
N GLU A 250 -11.44 -15.48 26.25
CA GLU A 250 -12.32 -14.32 26.44
C GLU A 250 -13.47 -14.30 25.41
N LEU A 251 -13.16 -14.55 24.13
CA LEU A 251 -14.15 -14.60 23.05
C LEU A 251 -15.17 -15.74 23.21
N LEU A 252 -14.72 -16.90 23.69
CA LEU A 252 -15.54 -18.08 23.90
C LEU A 252 -16.30 -18.07 25.24
N MET A 253 -16.09 -17.05 26.07
CA MET A 253 -16.69 -16.92 27.41
C MET A 253 -16.31 -18.07 28.36
N VAL A 254 -15.13 -18.66 28.21
CA VAL A 254 -14.69 -19.81 29.03
C VAL A 254 -13.69 -19.46 30.13
N GLY A 255 -13.11 -18.25 30.11
CA GLY A 255 -12.21 -17.81 31.19
C GLY A 255 -10.80 -18.39 31.03
N ASP A 256 -10.31 -19.08 32.05
CA ASP A 256 -8.94 -19.64 32.10
C ASP A 256 -8.80 -20.99 31.38
N ASP A 257 -7.63 -21.61 31.48
CA ASP A 257 -7.30 -22.86 30.78
C ASP A 257 -8.22 -24.03 31.13
N ASP A 258 -8.81 -24.07 32.32
CA ASP A 258 -9.75 -25.13 32.71
C ASP A 258 -11.10 -24.97 31.99
N GLY A 259 -11.47 -23.74 31.65
CA GLY A 259 -12.65 -23.45 30.83
C GLY A 259 -12.59 -24.03 29.42
N PHE A 260 -11.38 -24.17 28.85
CA PHE A 260 -11.20 -24.78 27.53
C PHE A 260 -11.62 -26.26 27.50
N ARG A 261 -11.68 -26.95 28.64
CA ARG A 261 -12.17 -28.34 28.70
C ARG A 261 -13.65 -28.47 28.37
N ALA A 262 -14.42 -27.39 28.54
CA ALA A 262 -15.82 -27.35 28.17
C ALA A 262 -16.04 -27.05 26.68
N VAL A 263 -15.04 -26.47 25.99
CA VAL A 263 -15.14 -26.11 24.58
C VAL A 263 -15.29 -27.38 23.74
N PRO A 264 -16.24 -27.43 22.79
CA PRO A 264 -16.43 -28.60 21.94
C PRO A 264 -15.14 -28.98 21.20
N ALA A 265 -14.78 -30.25 21.29
CA ALA A 265 -13.60 -30.76 20.60
C ALA A 265 -13.80 -30.73 19.07
N ILE A 266 -12.73 -30.42 18.35
CA ILE A 266 -12.69 -30.51 16.89
C ILE A 266 -12.39 -31.96 16.52
N GLU A 267 -13.21 -32.57 15.66
CA GLU A 267 -13.03 -33.95 15.21
C GLU A 267 -12.15 -34.01 13.96
N TRP A 268 -10.86 -33.75 14.15
CA TRP A 268 -9.88 -33.63 13.07
C TRP A 268 -9.77 -34.84 12.14
N ALA A 269 -10.03 -36.04 12.63
CA ALA A 269 -10.02 -37.26 11.81
C ALA A 269 -11.25 -37.39 10.90
N GLN A 270 -12.30 -36.61 11.17
CA GLN A 270 -13.57 -36.56 10.43
C GLN A 270 -13.78 -35.18 9.79
N LEU A 271 -12.78 -34.30 9.83
CA LEU A 271 -12.87 -32.98 9.22
C LEU A 271 -12.79 -33.16 7.69
N GLU A 272 -13.86 -32.78 7.02
CA GLU A 272 -14.02 -32.81 5.58
C GLU A 272 -14.11 -31.39 5.02
N ASP A 273 -13.60 -31.16 3.81
CA ASP A 273 -13.75 -29.91 3.05
C ASP A 273 -13.81 -30.26 1.56
N ASP A 274 -14.69 -29.62 0.79
CA ASP A 274 -14.72 -29.71 -0.66
C ASP A 274 -14.04 -28.49 -1.27
N HIS A 275 -12.73 -28.61 -1.50
CA HIS A 275 -11.93 -27.56 -2.12
C HIS A 275 -12.34 -27.21 -3.56
N SER A 276 -13.22 -28.01 -4.19
CA SER A 276 -13.74 -27.76 -5.54
C SER A 276 -15.09 -27.07 -5.56
N ASP A 277 -15.75 -26.94 -4.41
CA ASP A 277 -17.00 -26.20 -4.31
C ASP A 277 -16.72 -24.70 -4.47
N GLU A 278 -17.33 -24.07 -5.48
CA GLU A 278 -17.22 -22.64 -5.79
C GLU A 278 -18.46 -21.85 -5.34
N THR A 279 -19.41 -22.51 -4.66
CA THR A 279 -20.65 -21.89 -4.19
C THR A 279 -20.32 -20.73 -3.27
N VAL A 280 -20.93 -19.58 -3.54
CA VAL A 280 -20.79 -18.38 -2.70
C VAL A 280 -21.23 -18.72 -1.27
N ASP A 281 -20.49 -18.22 -0.28
CA ASP A 281 -20.67 -18.47 1.15
C ASP A 281 -20.34 -19.89 1.64
N TYR A 282 -19.89 -20.79 0.76
CA TYR A 282 -19.38 -22.10 1.17
C TYR A 282 -18.09 -21.99 2.00
N SER A 283 -18.01 -22.82 3.03
CA SER A 283 -16.85 -23.14 3.86
C SER A 283 -17.00 -24.57 4.35
N PHE A 284 -15.91 -25.19 4.81
CA PHE A 284 -15.98 -26.47 5.53
C PHE A 284 -16.93 -26.42 6.74
N LEU A 285 -17.20 -25.22 7.28
CA LEU A 285 -18.18 -25.01 8.36
C LEU A 285 -19.65 -25.23 7.94
N GLN A 286 -19.95 -25.28 6.65
CA GLN A 286 -21.28 -25.63 6.12
C GLN A 286 -21.31 -27.03 5.48
N ASP A 287 -20.19 -27.76 5.49
CA ASP A 287 -20.12 -29.10 4.93
C ASP A 287 -20.93 -30.09 5.79
N ASP A 288 -21.89 -30.78 5.18
CA ASP A 288 -22.84 -31.66 5.87
C ASP A 288 -22.17 -32.93 6.43
N ARG A 289 -20.99 -33.31 5.92
CA ARG A 289 -20.16 -34.39 6.47
C ARG A 289 -19.60 -34.03 7.84
N ASN A 290 -19.44 -32.74 8.15
CA ASN A 290 -18.92 -32.24 9.43
C ASN A 290 -20.00 -32.16 10.53
N GLY A 291 -20.71 -33.25 10.79
CA GLY A 291 -21.83 -33.29 11.75
C GLY A 291 -21.47 -32.90 13.20
N TRP A 292 -20.19 -32.94 13.55
CA TRP A 292 -19.67 -32.52 14.85
C TRP A 292 -19.81 -31.00 15.11
N LEU A 293 -19.99 -30.19 14.05
CA LEU A 293 -20.14 -28.74 14.13
C LEU A 293 -21.40 -28.31 14.90
N ALA A 294 -22.46 -29.12 14.89
CA ALA A 294 -23.71 -28.84 15.59
C ALA A 294 -23.53 -28.65 17.11
N ARG A 295 -22.44 -29.20 17.69
CA ARG A 295 -22.11 -29.02 19.12
C ARG A 295 -21.73 -27.58 19.48
N GLY A 296 -21.33 -26.78 18.50
CA GLY A 296 -20.89 -25.39 18.66
C GLY A 296 -21.97 -24.35 18.38
N ASP A 297 -23.15 -24.77 17.90
CA ASP A 297 -24.18 -23.85 17.41
C ASP A 297 -24.64 -22.87 18.49
N GLY A 298 -24.39 -21.59 18.26
CA GLY A 298 -24.73 -20.52 19.20
C GLY A 298 -23.94 -20.55 20.51
N TRP A 299 -22.77 -21.19 20.55
CA TRP A 299 -21.93 -21.37 21.74
C TRP A 299 -21.81 -20.11 22.61
N VAL A 300 -21.29 -19.02 22.06
CA VAL A 300 -21.05 -17.77 22.81
C VAL A 300 -22.35 -17.21 23.40
N ARG A 301 -23.43 -17.24 22.63
CA ARG A 301 -24.75 -16.79 23.10
C ARG A 301 -25.23 -17.64 24.28
N GLN A 302 -25.11 -18.96 24.19
CA GLN A 302 -25.49 -19.87 25.27
C GLN A 302 -24.68 -19.58 26.54
N GLN A 303 -23.37 -19.37 26.43
CA GLN A 303 -22.51 -19.00 27.56
C GLN A 303 -22.90 -17.66 28.21
N ILE A 304 -23.27 -16.67 27.39
CA ILE A 304 -23.76 -15.38 27.89
C ILE A 304 -25.08 -15.56 28.64
N THR A 305 -26.05 -16.27 28.04
CA THR A 305 -27.39 -16.41 28.62
C THR A 305 -27.46 -17.37 29.81
N GLY A 306 -26.58 -18.37 29.85
CA GLY A 306 -26.54 -19.39 30.89
C GLY A 306 -25.96 -18.93 32.22
N GLN A 307 -25.23 -17.82 32.24
CA GLN A 307 -24.58 -17.29 33.45
C GLN A 307 -25.21 -15.94 33.83
N ALA A 308 -25.82 -15.85 35.01
CA ALA A 308 -26.54 -14.64 35.45
C ALA A 308 -25.67 -13.37 35.40
N GLY A 309 -24.39 -13.47 35.78
CA GLY A 309 -23.44 -12.36 35.71
C GLY A 309 -23.17 -11.89 34.28
N LYS A 310 -22.88 -12.81 33.35
CA LYS A 310 -22.65 -12.48 31.94
C LYS A 310 -23.90 -11.96 31.26
N ARG A 311 -25.06 -12.53 31.56
CA ARG A 311 -26.35 -12.04 31.07
C ARG A 311 -26.58 -10.59 31.51
N ALA A 312 -26.34 -10.28 32.79
CA ALA A 312 -26.44 -8.92 33.30
C ALA A 312 -25.41 -7.97 32.68
N GLU A 313 -24.25 -8.45 32.25
CA GLU A 313 -23.24 -7.62 31.57
C GLU A 313 -23.58 -7.37 30.10
N TRP A 314 -24.18 -8.34 29.42
CA TRP A 314 -24.37 -8.31 27.97
C TRP A 314 -25.76 -7.89 27.53
N ILE A 315 -26.82 -8.32 28.22
CA ILE A 315 -28.19 -8.22 27.74
C ILE A 315 -28.87 -6.96 28.30
N ILE A 316 -29.65 -6.30 27.44
CA ILE A 316 -30.57 -5.23 27.82
C ILE A 316 -31.93 -5.88 28.09
N ASP A 317 -32.49 -5.72 29.30
CA ASP A 317 -33.81 -6.25 29.66
C ASP A 317 -34.96 -5.35 29.14
N ASP A 318 -34.82 -4.84 27.92
CA ASP A 318 -35.82 -4.02 27.23
C ASP A 318 -36.26 -4.72 25.95
N SER A 319 -37.50 -5.20 25.93
CA SER A 319 -38.10 -5.91 24.79
C SER A 319 -38.33 -5.01 23.57
N SER A 320 -38.21 -3.69 23.71
CA SER A 320 -38.33 -2.73 22.61
C SER A 320 -37.02 -2.48 21.86
N SER A 321 -35.88 -2.92 22.40
CA SER A 321 -34.58 -2.69 21.77
C SER A 321 -34.37 -3.59 20.55
N ARG A 322 -34.07 -2.97 19.40
CA ARG A 322 -33.69 -3.68 18.16
C ARG A 322 -32.35 -4.42 18.30
N VAL A 323 -31.48 -3.98 19.21
CA VAL A 323 -30.18 -4.59 19.51
C VAL A 323 -30.19 -5.02 20.98
N PRO A 324 -30.24 -6.33 21.29
CA PRO A 324 -30.38 -6.81 22.67
C PRO A 324 -29.07 -6.75 23.48
N TYR A 325 -28.01 -6.15 22.93
CA TYR A 325 -26.67 -6.15 23.52
C TYR A 325 -26.26 -4.76 24.02
N ARG A 326 -25.65 -4.71 25.21
CA ARG A 326 -25.09 -3.47 25.79
C ARG A 326 -23.89 -2.99 24.98
N ALA A 327 -23.88 -1.71 24.63
CA ALA A 327 -22.83 -1.10 23.81
C ALA A 327 -21.41 -1.26 24.40
N GLU A 328 -21.27 -1.25 25.72
CA GLU A 328 -19.98 -1.47 26.38
C GLU A 328 -19.46 -2.91 26.19
N ALA A 329 -20.33 -3.91 26.35
CA ALA A 329 -19.98 -5.30 26.13
C ALA A 329 -19.58 -5.57 24.67
N VAL A 330 -20.31 -4.97 23.71
CA VAL A 330 -19.98 -5.04 22.28
C VAL A 330 -18.61 -4.44 21.99
N ARG A 331 -18.31 -3.23 22.51
CA ARG A 331 -16.98 -2.59 22.33
C ARG A 331 -15.85 -3.43 22.92
N ARG A 332 -16.05 -3.96 24.14
CA ARG A 332 -15.07 -4.81 24.81
C ARG A 332 -14.79 -6.09 24.01
N TYR A 333 -15.84 -6.72 23.48
CA TYR A 333 -15.71 -7.92 22.66
C TYR A 333 -14.99 -7.63 21.34
N GLY A 334 -15.31 -6.52 20.67
CA GLY A 334 -14.57 -6.08 19.48
C GLY A 334 -13.08 -5.90 19.76
N GLY A 335 -12.72 -5.28 20.88
CA GLY A 335 -11.31 -5.18 21.29
C GLY A 335 -10.65 -6.54 21.58
N ALA A 336 -11.40 -7.53 22.08
CA ALA A 336 -10.89 -8.90 22.25
C ALA A 336 -10.70 -9.62 20.92
N VAL A 337 -11.57 -9.37 19.93
CA VAL A 337 -11.45 -9.91 18.57
C VAL A 337 -10.17 -9.40 17.92
N GLU A 338 -9.88 -8.11 18.05
CA GLU A 338 -8.65 -7.52 17.51
C GLU A 338 -7.40 -8.10 18.16
N ARG A 339 -7.35 -8.20 19.51
CA ARG A 339 -6.22 -8.86 20.20
C ARG A 339 -5.99 -10.30 19.73
N PHE A 340 -7.07 -11.07 19.56
CA PHE A 340 -6.98 -12.43 19.06
C PHE A 340 -6.43 -12.47 17.63
N ARG A 341 -6.93 -11.61 16.75
CA ARG A 341 -6.48 -11.50 15.36
C ARG A 341 -5.01 -11.07 15.27
N GLU A 342 -4.58 -10.09 16.05
CA GLU A 342 -3.17 -9.68 16.15
C GLU A 342 -2.26 -10.87 16.50
N GLY A 343 -2.64 -11.65 17.51
CA GLY A 343 -1.93 -12.88 17.89
C GLY A 343 -1.90 -13.91 16.76
N MET A 344 -3.04 -14.16 16.13
CA MET A 344 -3.13 -15.07 14.98
C MET A 344 -2.28 -14.61 13.79
N LEU A 345 -2.19 -13.30 13.53
CA LEU A 345 -1.36 -12.74 12.46
C LEU A 345 0.11 -13.11 12.67
N ILE A 346 0.62 -12.92 13.89
CA ILE A 346 2.00 -13.26 14.26
C ILE A 346 2.22 -14.77 14.12
N LEU A 347 1.35 -15.58 14.71
CA LEU A 347 1.49 -17.04 14.71
C LEU A 347 1.43 -17.63 13.30
N MET A 348 0.46 -17.22 12.48
CA MET A 348 0.37 -17.66 11.09
C MET A 348 1.56 -17.23 10.25
N HIS A 349 2.05 -16.00 10.45
CA HIS A 349 3.19 -15.47 9.71
C HIS A 349 4.50 -16.19 10.05
N MET A 350 4.73 -16.43 11.34
CA MET A 350 6.00 -16.97 11.85
C MET A 350 6.05 -18.51 11.82
N LEU A 351 4.91 -19.18 12.02
CA LEU A 351 4.85 -20.64 12.14
C LEU A 351 4.28 -21.34 10.90
N GLY A 352 3.75 -20.58 9.92
CA GLY A 352 3.16 -21.10 8.68
C GLY A 352 4.17 -21.59 7.62
N GLY A 353 5.41 -21.88 8.03
CA GLY A 353 6.53 -22.18 7.13
C GLY A 353 7.23 -20.91 6.63
N MET A 354 7.37 -20.75 5.31
CA MET A 354 7.94 -19.52 4.74
C MET A 354 7.04 -18.32 5.11
N PRO A 355 7.58 -17.19 5.58
CA PRO A 355 6.76 -16.04 5.92
C PRO A 355 5.80 -15.64 4.78
N ALA A 356 4.51 -15.51 5.11
CA ALA A 356 3.49 -15.17 4.14
C ALA A 356 3.66 -13.73 3.65
N ARG A 357 3.50 -13.49 2.34
CA ARG A 357 3.56 -12.12 1.79
C ARG A 357 2.36 -11.32 2.28
N SER A 358 2.49 -10.00 2.34
CA SER A 358 1.44 -9.11 2.89
C SER A 358 0.05 -9.37 2.28
N TRP A 359 -0.04 -9.54 0.96
CA TRP A 359 -1.33 -9.81 0.30
C TRP A 359 -1.82 -11.26 0.47
N GLU A 360 -0.94 -12.21 0.76
CA GLU A 360 -1.31 -13.61 1.03
C GLU A 360 -1.93 -13.72 2.41
N ILE A 361 -1.32 -13.10 3.42
CA ILE A 361 -1.81 -13.17 4.80
C ILE A 361 -3.01 -12.27 5.01
N MET A 362 -2.98 -11.00 4.57
CA MET A 362 -4.09 -10.05 4.77
C MET A 362 -5.30 -10.36 3.89
N GLY A 363 -5.16 -11.24 2.89
CA GLY A 363 -6.22 -11.64 1.98
C GLY A 363 -6.96 -12.92 2.38
N ILE A 364 -6.68 -13.49 3.56
CA ILE A 364 -7.28 -14.76 4.00
C ILE A 364 -8.81 -14.62 4.08
N ARG A 365 -9.47 -15.57 3.42
CA ARG A 365 -10.92 -15.75 3.46
C ARG A 365 -11.23 -17.10 4.10
N HIS A 366 -12.33 -17.14 4.83
CA HIS A 366 -12.84 -18.39 5.41
C HIS A 366 -14.11 -18.88 4.70
N MET A 367 -14.65 -18.11 3.75
CA MET A 367 -15.78 -18.46 2.91
C MET A 367 -15.51 -18.08 1.46
N ASN A 368 -16.14 -18.81 0.55
CA ASN A 368 -16.18 -18.48 -0.86
C ASN A 368 -16.96 -17.19 -1.12
N THR A 369 -16.55 -16.47 -2.17
CA THR A 369 -17.15 -15.18 -2.57
C THR A 369 -17.46 -15.21 -4.06
N GLU A 370 -18.36 -14.35 -4.53
CA GLU A 370 -18.73 -14.19 -5.96
C GLU A 370 -17.52 -14.04 -6.92
N ASN A 371 -16.37 -13.58 -6.41
CA ASN A 371 -15.14 -13.41 -7.19
C ASN A 371 -14.23 -14.66 -7.25
N GLY A 372 -14.65 -15.81 -6.71
CA GLY A 372 -13.81 -17.01 -6.59
C GLY A 372 -12.61 -16.83 -5.63
N GLY A 373 -11.91 -17.93 -5.33
CA GLY A 373 -10.75 -17.94 -4.43
C GLY A 373 -9.60 -17.04 -4.93
N GLY A 374 -9.06 -16.17 -4.06
CA GLY A 374 -7.77 -15.50 -4.23
C GLY A 374 -7.57 -14.65 -5.49
N TYR A 375 -8.06 -13.41 -5.51
CA TYR A 375 -7.90 -12.50 -6.66
C TYR A 375 -6.50 -11.84 -6.71
N ARG A 376 -5.75 -12.10 -7.78
CA ARG A 376 -4.74 -11.17 -8.31
C ARG A 376 -5.42 -10.19 -9.29
N ARG A 377 -4.87 -8.98 -9.39
CA ARG A 377 -5.23 -7.97 -10.40
C ARG A 377 -5.04 -8.43 -11.87
N THR A 378 -4.50 -9.63 -12.08
CA THR A 378 -4.15 -10.23 -13.38
C THR A 378 -5.11 -11.32 -13.86
N GLY A 379 -6.14 -11.69 -13.08
CA GLY A 379 -7.13 -12.71 -13.48
C GLY A 379 -6.66 -14.16 -13.35
N GLU A 380 -5.43 -14.41 -12.88
CA GLU A 380 -4.95 -15.76 -12.55
C GLU A 380 -5.06 -16.02 -11.04
N VAL A 381 -5.88 -17.01 -10.67
CA VAL A 381 -5.97 -17.51 -9.29
C VAL A 381 -4.74 -18.36 -9.01
N LYS A 382 -3.91 -17.92 -8.06
CA LYS A 382 -2.82 -18.75 -7.52
C LYS A 382 -3.12 -19.06 -6.06
N VAL A 383 -3.64 -20.27 -5.82
CA VAL A 383 -3.81 -20.80 -4.47
C VAL A 383 -2.43 -21.13 -3.90
N ILE A 384 -2.13 -20.61 -2.72
CA ILE A 384 -0.90 -20.90 -1.99
C ILE A 384 -1.29 -21.61 -0.71
N TYR A 385 -1.06 -22.92 -0.68
CA TYR A 385 -1.29 -23.72 0.50
C TYR A 385 -0.28 -23.35 1.59
N ARG A 386 -0.79 -23.13 2.79
CA ARG A 386 -0.01 -22.85 4.00
C ARG A 386 -0.45 -23.84 5.07
N TYR A 387 0.50 -24.33 5.83
CA TYR A 387 0.25 -25.25 6.93
C TYR A 387 0.72 -24.58 8.21
N VAL A 388 -0.17 -24.48 9.19
CA VAL A 388 0.15 -23.97 10.52
C VAL A 388 0.24 -25.14 11.51
N PRO A 389 0.98 -25.00 12.62
CA PRO A 389 0.98 -26.01 13.67
C PRO A 389 -0.41 -26.27 14.21
N ARG A 390 -0.61 -27.47 14.74
CA ARG A 390 -1.90 -27.93 15.23
C ARG A 390 -2.49 -26.98 16.27
N GLU A 391 -1.66 -26.49 17.17
CA GLU A 391 -2.01 -25.56 18.24
C GLU A 391 -2.59 -24.26 17.68
N VAL A 392 -2.02 -23.75 16.58
CA VAL A 392 -2.51 -22.53 15.89
C VAL A 392 -3.78 -22.84 15.10
N GLY A 393 -3.85 -24.01 14.47
CA GLY A 393 -5.03 -24.48 13.72
C GLY A 393 -6.26 -24.65 14.62
N GLU A 394 -6.09 -25.16 15.85
CA GLU A 394 -7.16 -25.28 16.84
C GLU A 394 -7.74 -23.91 17.21
N LEU A 395 -6.88 -22.91 17.46
CA LEU A 395 -7.31 -21.54 17.75
C LEU A 395 -8.11 -20.95 16.58
N LEU A 396 -7.62 -21.14 15.35
CA LEU A 396 -8.29 -20.66 14.15
C LEU A 396 -9.68 -21.29 13.99
N VAL A 397 -9.78 -22.62 14.04
CA VAL A 397 -11.05 -23.33 13.83
C VAL A 397 -12.05 -22.99 14.92
N TRP A 398 -11.65 -22.95 16.20
CA TRP A 398 -12.56 -22.54 17.27
C TRP A 398 -13.04 -21.09 17.12
N TYR A 399 -12.19 -20.17 16.68
CA TYR A 399 -12.62 -18.81 16.41
C TYR A 399 -13.65 -18.76 15.27
N LEU A 400 -13.35 -19.38 14.13
CA LEU A 400 -14.24 -19.39 12.96
C LEU A 400 -15.58 -20.08 13.27
N TRP A 401 -15.55 -21.16 14.05
CA TRP A 401 -16.71 -21.98 14.37
C TRP A 401 -17.58 -21.39 15.48
N LEU A 402 -16.97 -20.91 16.58
CA LEU A 402 -17.70 -20.60 17.81
C LEU A 402 -17.83 -19.10 18.08
N ALA A 403 -16.80 -18.31 17.76
CA ALA A 403 -16.73 -16.89 18.11
C ALA A 403 -17.22 -15.98 16.97
N LEU A 404 -16.72 -16.21 15.76
CA LEU A 404 -16.98 -15.37 14.59
C LEU A 404 -18.46 -15.28 14.20
N PRO A 405 -19.26 -16.38 14.20
CA PRO A 405 -20.67 -16.29 13.81
C PRO A 405 -21.47 -15.40 14.78
N PHE A 406 -21.17 -15.50 16.08
CA PHE A 406 -21.76 -14.61 17.08
C PHE A 406 -21.35 -13.15 16.82
N TRP A 407 -20.06 -12.89 16.59
CA TRP A 407 -19.58 -11.53 16.37
C TRP A 407 -20.20 -10.88 15.12
N GLN A 408 -20.23 -11.59 14.01
CA GLN A 408 -20.84 -11.12 12.76
C GLN A 408 -22.34 -10.83 12.95
N GLN A 409 -23.06 -11.68 13.71
CA GLN A 409 -24.45 -11.42 14.07
C GLN A 409 -24.62 -10.13 14.90
N VAL A 410 -23.76 -9.91 15.91
CA VAL A 410 -23.79 -8.68 16.71
C VAL A 410 -23.52 -7.45 15.85
N GLN A 411 -22.51 -7.49 14.99
CA GLN A 411 -22.20 -6.39 14.07
C GLN A 411 -23.37 -6.12 13.11
N GLY A 412 -24.04 -7.18 12.63
CA GLY A 412 -25.27 -7.13 11.81
C GLY A 412 -26.37 -6.34 12.46
N MET A 413 -26.67 -6.67 13.72
CA MET A 413 -27.69 -5.99 14.48
C MET A 413 -27.34 -4.52 14.75
N VAL A 414 -26.08 -4.24 15.11
CA VAL A 414 -25.63 -2.87 15.45
C VAL A 414 -25.61 -1.95 14.23
N LYS A 415 -25.23 -2.46 13.06
CA LYS A 415 -25.01 -1.66 11.85
C LYS A 415 -26.17 -1.71 10.85
N GLY A 416 -27.09 -2.65 11.01
CA GLY A 416 -28.15 -2.90 10.03
C GLY A 416 -27.60 -3.46 8.73
N ALA A 417 -26.58 -4.32 8.81
CA ALA A 417 -26.01 -5.02 7.67
C ALA A 417 -26.40 -6.51 7.70
N ASP A 418 -26.73 -7.06 6.53
CA ASP A 418 -27.36 -8.38 6.42
C ASP A 418 -26.41 -9.48 5.94
N ARG A 419 -25.22 -9.13 5.43
CA ARG A 419 -24.25 -10.11 4.91
C ARG A 419 -23.03 -10.24 5.84
N PRO A 420 -22.60 -11.46 6.19
CA PRO A 420 -21.35 -11.66 6.91
C PRO A 420 -20.15 -11.40 6.00
N SER A 421 -19.03 -10.95 6.59
CA SER A 421 -17.78 -10.82 5.85
C SER A 421 -17.12 -12.18 5.65
N ALA A 422 -16.62 -12.44 4.44
CA ALA A 422 -15.85 -13.64 4.12
C ALA A 422 -14.37 -13.54 4.55
N PHE A 423 -13.90 -12.35 4.96
CA PHE A 423 -12.49 -12.11 5.26
C PHE A 423 -12.20 -12.29 6.75
N PHE A 424 -11.12 -13.00 7.05
CA PHE A 424 -10.70 -13.25 8.43
C PHE A 424 -10.36 -11.95 9.19
N TRP A 425 -9.77 -10.98 8.48
CA TRP A 425 -9.31 -9.69 9.03
C TRP A 425 -10.30 -8.55 8.88
N ALA A 426 -11.57 -8.83 8.59
CA ALA A 426 -12.53 -7.76 8.39
C ALA A 426 -12.86 -7.06 9.71
N ASP A 427 -12.62 -5.75 9.76
CA ASP A 427 -13.04 -4.89 10.88
C ASP A 427 -14.57 -4.90 11.03
N GLU A 428 -15.28 -5.06 9.91
CA GLU A 428 -16.72 -4.92 9.79
C GLU A 428 -17.31 -5.99 8.87
N ILE A 429 -18.60 -6.30 9.07
CA ILE A 429 -19.39 -7.13 8.15
C ILE A 429 -19.87 -6.33 6.93
#